data_AF-W5SH27-F1
#
_entry.id   AF-W5SH27-F1
#
_cell.length_a   1.000
_cell.length_b   1.000
_cell.length_c   1.000
_cell.angle_alpha   90.00
_cell.angle_beta   90.00
_cell.angle_gamma   90.00
#
_symmetry.space_group_name_H-M   'P 1'
#
loop_
_entity.id
_entity.type
_entity.pdbx_description
1 polymer ?
#
loop_
_entity_poly.entity_id
_entity_poly.type
_entity_poly.pdbx_seq_one_letter_code
_entity_poly.pdbx_strand_id
1 'polypeptide(L)'
;MYEKKPLTKSNLNFINELIKQNERLNEELSQLKSTLKSKNKASKQAKNIPLRFYLNDKTTRLVKKCIKKLIQINPISGWFVYILSITGCRGVEIQNVRLSDVFKETSCDGEVFYSLRVNVAKKRSSY
;
A
#
# COMPACT_ATOMS: atom_id res chain seq x y z
N MET A 1 -39.47 -20.35 -57.30
CA MET A 1 -39.60 -18.87 -57.23
C MET A 1 -39.97 -18.52 -55.79
N TYR A 2 -39.09 -17.84 -55.04
CA TYR A 2 -39.46 -17.32 -53.72
C TYR A 2 -40.08 -15.94 -53.91
N GLU A 3 -41.39 -15.82 -53.67
CA GLU A 3 -42.07 -14.53 -53.63
C GLU A 3 -41.48 -13.67 -52.50
N LYS A 4 -40.95 -12.50 -52.84
CA LYS A 4 -40.60 -11.48 -51.86
C LYS A 4 -41.89 -10.91 -51.30
N LYS A 5 -42.20 -11.25 -50.04
CA LYS A 5 -43.29 -10.59 -49.29
C LYS A 5 -43.08 -9.06 -49.30
N PRO A 6 -44.12 -8.26 -49.60
CA PRO A 6 -44.00 -6.82 -49.64
C PRO A 6 -43.71 -6.26 -48.24
N LEU A 7 -42.80 -5.29 -48.18
CA LEU A 7 -42.40 -4.63 -46.95
C LEU A 7 -43.59 -3.81 -46.43
N THR A 8 -44.16 -4.22 -45.29
CA THR A 8 -45.30 -3.51 -44.69
C THR A 8 -44.83 -2.22 -44.02
N LYS A 9 -45.73 -1.23 -43.93
CA LYS A 9 -45.45 0.06 -43.25
C LYS A 9 -44.99 -0.12 -41.80
N SER A 10 -45.46 -1.18 -41.13
CA SER A 10 -45.04 -1.59 -39.79
C SER A 10 -43.57 -2.02 -39.76
N ASN A 11 -43.12 -2.81 -40.74
CA ASN A 11 -41.72 -3.23 -40.85
C ASN A 11 -40.80 -2.03 -41.08
N LEU A 12 -41.24 -1.03 -41.86
CA LEU A 12 -40.48 0.19 -42.11
C LEU A 12 -40.30 1.03 -40.83
N ASN A 13 -41.36 1.16 -40.03
CA ASN A 13 -41.30 1.87 -38.74
C ASN A 13 -40.36 1.18 -37.76
N PHE A 14 -40.40 -0.15 -37.69
CA PHE A 14 -39.51 -0.93 -36.82
C PHE A 14 -38.04 -0.77 -37.22
N ILE A 15 -37.74 -0.79 -38.53
CA ILE A 15 -36.38 -0.55 -39.03
C ILE A 15 -35.90 0.86 -38.66
N ASN A 16 -36.75 1.88 -38.78
CA ASN A 16 -36.39 3.24 -38.41
C ASN A 16 -36.13 3.41 -36.90
N GLU A 17 -36.86 2.71 -36.05
CA GLU A 17 -36.57 2.68 -34.61
C GLU A 17 -35.22 2.02 -34.30
N LEU A 18 -34.92 0.89 -34.95
CA LEU A 18 -33.63 0.21 -34.80
C LEU A 18 -32.46 1.11 -35.24
N ILE A 19 -32.62 1.86 -36.33
CA ILE A 19 -31.59 2.81 -36.80
C ILE A 19 -31.33 3.88 -35.72
N LYS A 20 -32.39 4.51 -35.19
CA LYS A 20 -32.26 5.52 -34.12
C LYS A 20 -31.59 4.96 -32.86
N GLN A 21 -31.93 3.74 -32.47
CA GLN A 21 -31.30 3.09 -31.32
C GLN A 21 -29.80 2.84 -31.56
N ASN A 22 -29.43 2.42 -32.77
CA ASN A 22 -28.02 2.20 -33.14
C ASN A 22 -27.20 3.49 -33.17
N GLU A 23 -27.77 4.58 -33.67
CA GLU A 23 -27.13 5.91 -33.65
C GLU A 23 -26.83 6.34 -32.22
N ARG A 24 -27.82 6.21 -31.33
CA ARG A 24 -27.68 6.57 -29.91
C ARG A 24 -26.61 5.72 -29.20
N LEU A 25 -26.60 4.42 -29.44
CA LEU A 25 -25.59 3.50 -28.87
C LEU A 25 -24.17 3.84 -29.35
N ASN A 26 -24.03 4.25 -30.61
CA ASN A 26 -22.73 4.66 -31.15
C ASN A 26 -22.21 5.96 -30.53
N GLU A 27 -23.10 6.93 -30.25
CA GLU A 27 -22.73 8.15 -29.53
C GLU A 27 -22.28 7.85 -28.10
N GLU A 28 -23.04 7.03 -27.37
CA GLU A 28 -22.68 6.62 -26.00
C GLU A 28 -21.34 5.88 -25.96
N LEU A 29 -21.08 4.98 -26.92
CA LEU A 29 -19.79 4.29 -27.04
C LEU A 29 -18.64 5.25 -27.33
N SER A 30 -18.86 6.28 -28.14
CA SER A 30 -17.85 7.31 -28.44
C SER A 30 -17.48 8.11 -27.18
N GLN A 31 -18.49 8.53 -26.41
CA GLN A 31 -18.31 9.25 -25.14
C GLN A 31 -17.61 8.40 -24.07
N LEU A 32 -17.96 7.12 -23.97
CA LEU A 32 -17.29 6.18 -23.05
C LEU A 32 -15.82 5.97 -23.44
N LYS A 33 -15.51 5.83 -24.73
CA LYS A 33 -14.13 5.69 -25.22
C LYS A 33 -13.29 6.93 -24.96
N SER A 34 -13.84 8.14 -25.12
CA SER A 34 -13.12 9.38 -24.84
C SER A 34 -12.83 9.54 -23.34
N THR A 35 -13.80 9.19 -22.48
CA THR A 35 -13.67 9.19 -21.02
C THR A 35 -12.63 8.18 -20.53
N LEU A 36 -12.59 6.98 -21.12
CA LEU A 36 -11.55 5.99 -20.83
C LEU A 36 -10.15 6.45 -21.26
N LYS A 37 -10.04 7.10 -22.42
CA LYS A 37 -8.76 7.66 -22.90
C LYS A 37 -8.24 8.76 -21.97
N SER A 38 -9.10 9.66 -21.48
CA SER A 38 -8.68 10.73 -20.56
C SER A 38 -8.26 10.16 -19.19
N LYS A 39 -9.01 9.20 -18.65
CA LYS A 39 -8.68 8.51 -17.39
C LYS A 39 -7.33 7.78 -17.45
N ASN A 40 -7.05 7.12 -18.57
CA ASN A 40 -5.77 6.43 -18.80
C ASN A 40 -4.60 7.38 -19.08
N LYS A 41 -4.85 8.59 -19.58
CA LYS A 41 -3.81 9.61 -19.75
C LYS A 41 -3.38 10.20 -18.40
N ALA A 42 -4.31 10.32 -17.45
CA ALA A 42 -4.03 10.72 -16.07
C ALA A 42 -3.25 9.64 -15.28
N SER A 43 -3.47 8.35 -15.55
CA SER A 43 -2.75 7.25 -14.89
C SER A 43 -1.35 6.96 -15.45
N LYS A 44 -1.08 7.38 -16.71
CA LYS A 44 0.25 7.23 -17.35
C LYS A 44 1.28 8.27 -16.90
N GLN A 45 0.87 9.33 -16.20
CA GLN A 45 1.79 10.11 -15.37
C GLN A 45 2.03 9.38 -14.06
N ALA A 46 2.61 8.18 -14.15
CA ALA A 46 3.27 7.57 -13.00
C ALA A 46 4.38 8.55 -12.61
N LYS A 47 4.09 9.41 -11.62
CA LYS A 47 5.07 10.31 -11.03
C LYS A 47 6.27 9.45 -10.72
N ASN A 48 7.43 9.87 -11.21
CA ASN A 48 8.71 9.22 -10.96
C ASN A 48 9.04 9.43 -9.47
N ILE A 49 8.33 8.72 -8.60
CA ILE A 49 8.47 8.85 -7.15
C ILE A 49 9.74 8.08 -6.81
N PRO A 50 10.79 8.76 -6.35
CA PRO A 50 12.02 8.09 -5.98
C PRO A 50 11.72 7.04 -4.91
N LEU A 51 12.28 5.84 -5.08
CA LEU A 51 12.13 4.75 -4.14
C LEU A 51 12.61 5.22 -2.76
N ARG A 52 11.69 5.29 -1.79
CA ARG A 52 12.01 5.74 -0.45
C ARG A 52 12.30 4.52 0.43
N PHE A 53 13.56 4.35 0.81
CA PHE A 53 14.01 3.25 1.67
C PHE A 53 13.57 3.37 3.13
N TYR A 54 13.21 4.58 3.57
CA TYR A 54 12.86 4.88 4.96
C TYR A 54 11.48 5.50 5.11
N LEU A 55 10.87 5.34 6.29
CA LEU A 55 9.59 5.94 6.61
C LEU A 55 9.66 7.48 6.60
N ASN A 56 8.55 8.11 6.25
CA ASN A 56 8.38 9.56 6.37
C ASN A 56 7.91 9.95 7.77
N ASP A 57 8.07 11.22 8.16
CA ASP A 57 7.74 11.65 9.52
C ASP A 57 6.27 11.43 9.89
N LYS A 58 5.35 11.60 8.93
CA LYS A 58 3.92 11.34 9.17
C LYS A 58 3.69 9.86 9.48
N THR A 59 4.28 8.97 8.69
CA THR A 59 4.23 7.53 8.89
C THR A 59 4.94 7.12 10.17
N THR A 60 6.10 7.68 10.48
CA THR A 60 6.83 7.44 11.73
C THR A 60 5.99 7.82 12.94
N ARG A 61 5.28 8.97 12.91
CA ARG A 61 4.34 9.35 13.98
C ARG A 61 3.19 8.36 14.13
N LEU A 62 2.64 7.87 13.01
CA LEU A 62 1.58 6.87 13.04
C LEU A 62 2.08 5.54 13.63
N VAL A 63 3.24 5.06 13.19
CA VAL A 63 3.87 3.84 13.71
C VAL A 63 4.10 3.95 15.22
N LYS A 64 4.63 5.08 15.72
CA LYS A 64 4.78 5.32 17.16
C LYS A 64 3.45 5.21 17.91
N LYS A 65 2.33 5.71 17.36
CA LYS A 65 1.00 5.55 17.96
C LYS A 65 0.55 4.08 17.96
N CYS A 66 0.79 3.34 16.88
CA CYS A 66 0.48 1.93 16.79
C CYS A 66 1.29 1.09 17.79
N ILE A 67 2.58 1.38 17.97
CA ILE A 67 3.43 0.72 18.97
C ILE A 67 2.86 0.93 20.37
N LYS A 68 2.48 2.17 20.73
CA LYS A 68 1.85 2.46 22.03
C LYS A 68 0.58 1.63 22.26
N LYS A 69 -0.29 1.54 21.25
CA LYS A 69 -1.49 0.69 21.31
C LYS A 69 -1.13 -0.80 21.43
N LEU A 70 -0.12 -1.25 20.68
CA LEU A 70 0.32 -2.64 20.70
C LEU A 70 0.87 -3.03 22.07
N ILE A 71 1.63 -2.16 22.74
CA ILE A 71 2.11 -2.39 24.11
C ILE A 71 0.95 -2.63 25.08
N GLN A 72 -0.18 -1.92 24.90
CA GLN A 72 -1.37 -2.10 25.74
C GLN A 72 -2.08 -3.44 25.48
N ILE A 73 -2.09 -3.92 24.23
CA ILE A 73 -2.79 -5.15 23.83
C ILE A 73 -1.92 -6.39 24.06
N ASN A 74 -0.66 -6.33 23.66
CA ASN A 74 0.34 -7.40 23.78
C ASN A 74 1.69 -6.76 24.14
N PRO A 75 2.02 -6.69 25.44
CA PRO A 75 3.23 -6.03 25.91
C PRO A 75 4.52 -6.58 25.29
N ILE A 76 4.64 -7.90 25.14
CA ILE A 76 5.85 -8.55 24.59
C ILE A 76 6.08 -8.09 23.15
N SER A 77 5.05 -8.20 22.31
CA SER A 77 5.14 -7.81 20.90
C SER A 77 5.32 -6.30 20.75
N GLY A 78 4.64 -5.51 21.58
CA GLY A 78 4.74 -4.06 21.61
C GLY A 78 6.15 -3.58 21.95
N TRP A 79 6.73 -4.12 23.02
CA TRP A 79 8.10 -3.79 23.43
C TRP A 79 9.13 -4.29 22.42
N PHE A 80 8.93 -5.47 21.83
CA PHE A 80 9.79 -5.97 20.75
C PHE A 80 9.86 -5.00 19.57
N VAL A 81 8.71 -4.54 19.06
CA VAL A 81 8.66 -3.56 17.96
C VAL A 81 9.18 -2.20 18.38
N TYR A 82 8.94 -1.79 19.63
CA TYR A 82 9.48 -0.54 20.16
C TYR A 82 11.01 -0.54 20.14
N ILE A 83 11.65 -1.58 20.67
CA ILE A 83 13.12 -1.70 20.69
C ILE A 83 13.67 -1.68 19.26
N LEU A 84 13.08 -2.43 18.32
CA LEU A 84 13.45 -2.39 16.90
C LEU A 84 13.43 -0.96 16.34
N SER A 85 12.38 -0.19 16.67
CA SER A 85 12.19 1.17 16.14
C SER A 85 13.20 2.20 16.65
N ILE A 86 13.82 1.97 17.82
CA ILE A 86 14.77 2.91 18.43
C ILE A 86 16.22 2.49 18.25
N THR A 87 16.51 1.19 18.15
CA THR A 87 17.88 0.68 17.99
C THR A 87 18.30 0.49 16.54
N GLY A 88 17.34 0.26 15.63
CA GLY A 88 17.63 -0.10 14.24
C GLY A 88 18.23 -1.51 14.07
N CYS A 89 18.26 -2.32 15.13
CA CYS A 89 18.69 -3.72 15.05
C CYS A 89 17.74 -4.53 14.17
N ARG A 90 18.25 -5.63 13.62
CA ARG A 90 17.42 -6.63 12.94
C ARG A 90 16.64 -7.45 13.96
N GLY A 91 15.47 -7.97 13.57
CA GLY A 91 14.64 -8.83 14.43
C GLY A 91 15.42 -9.99 15.05
N VAL A 92 16.25 -10.65 14.24
CA VAL A 92 17.09 -11.78 14.67
C VAL A 92 18.17 -11.38 15.68
N GLU A 93 18.64 -10.14 15.65
CA GLU A 93 19.68 -9.66 16.58
C GLU A 93 19.07 -9.45 17.97
N ILE A 94 17.84 -8.92 18.04
CA ILE A 94 17.09 -8.76 19.29
C ILE A 94 16.61 -10.11 19.84
N GLN A 95 16.14 -11.02 18.98
CA GLN A 95 15.66 -12.35 19.41
C GLN A 95 16.76 -13.18 20.08
N ASN A 96 18.03 -12.92 19.76
CA ASN A 96 19.18 -13.63 20.33
C ASN A 96 19.71 -13.00 21.62
N VAL A 97 19.16 -11.86 22.06
CA VAL A 97 19.53 -11.22 23.33
C VAL A 97 19.11 -12.12 24.49
N ARG A 98 20.01 -12.29 25.44
CA ARG A 98 19.75 -12.97 26.71
C ARG A 98 19.62 -11.97 27.85
N LEU A 99 19.06 -12.41 28.98
CA LEU A 99 18.98 -11.57 30.19
C LEU A 99 20.36 -11.08 30.66
N SER A 100 21.43 -11.87 30.43
CA SER A 100 22.81 -11.49 30.73
C SER A 100 23.33 -10.33 29.88
N ASP A 101 22.65 -9.99 28.78
CA ASP A 101 22.99 -8.89 27.89
C ASP A 101 22.26 -7.58 28.27
N VAL A 102 21.38 -7.63 29.27
CA VAL A 102 20.63 -6.48 29.78
C VAL A 102 21.27 -6.01 31.09
N PHE A 103 21.72 -4.76 31.11
CA PHE A 103 22.36 -4.16 32.26
C PHE A 103 21.50 -3.02 32.79
N LYS A 104 21.29 -3.00 34.10
CA LYS A 104 20.68 -1.87 34.79
C LYS A 104 21.80 -0.94 35.25
N GLU A 105 21.72 0.32 34.86
CA GLU A 105 22.66 1.37 35.23
C GLU A 105 21.90 2.45 36.01
N THR A 106 22.56 3.07 36.99
CA THR A 106 22.00 4.18 37.75
C THR A 106 22.92 5.38 37.57
N SER A 107 22.38 6.49 37.08
CA SER A 107 23.11 7.75 36.93
C SER A 107 23.42 8.39 38.29
N CYS A 108 24.35 9.34 38.30
CA CYS A 108 24.68 10.19 39.46
C CYS A 108 23.44 10.90 40.03
N ASP A 109 22.46 11.20 39.18
CA ASP A 109 21.21 11.88 39.56
C ASP A 109 20.12 10.91 40.08
N GLY A 110 20.44 9.62 40.18
CA GLY A 110 19.49 8.58 40.62
C GLY A 110 18.57 8.04 39.51
N GLU A 111 18.69 8.55 38.28
CA GLU A 111 17.95 8.02 37.13
C GLU A 111 18.42 6.61 36.78
N VAL A 112 17.46 5.70 36.54
CA VAL A 112 17.72 4.30 36.19
C VAL A 112 17.60 4.11 34.68
N PHE A 113 18.64 3.57 34.08
CA PHE A 113 18.70 3.21 32.67
C PHE A 113 18.89 1.71 32.50
N TYR A 114 18.45 1.20 31.35
CA TYR A 114 18.71 -0.16 30.94
C TYR A 114 19.49 -0.15 29.63
N SER A 115 20.67 -0.76 29.66
CA SER A 115 21.54 -0.95 28.51
C SER A 115 21.34 -2.34 27.93
N LEU A 116 21.23 -2.42 26.61
CA LEU A 116 21.05 -3.67 25.87
C LEU A 116 22.28 -3.93 25.00
N ARG A 117 23.03 -4.99 25.27
CA ARG A 117 24.13 -5.42 24.41
C ARG A 117 23.58 -6.33 23.31
N VAL A 118 23.83 -5.96 22.06
CA VAL A 118 23.34 -6.71 20.89
C VAL A 118 24.51 -7.12 20.01
N ASN A 119 24.58 -8.41 19.68
CA ASN A 119 25.55 -8.93 18.74
C ASN A 119 25.03 -8.76 17.31
N VAL A 120 25.63 -7.83 16.57
CA VAL A 120 25.27 -7.53 15.18
C VAL A 120 26.05 -8.45 14.25
N ALA A 121 25.36 -9.06 13.29
CA ALA A 121 26.02 -9.88 12.29
C ALA A 121 26.93 -9.01 11.41
N LYS A 122 28.23 -9.28 11.44
CA LYS A 122 29.19 -8.65 10.53
C LYS A 122 29.13 -9.32 9.16
N LYS A 123 29.05 -8.51 8.10
CA LYS A 123 29.23 -8.98 6.73
C LYS A 123 30.62 -9.61 6.63
N ARG A 124 30.70 -10.90 6.34
CA ARG A 124 31.98 -11.57 6.07
C ARG A 124 32.53 -10.98 4.78
N SER A 125 33.70 -10.34 4.84
CA SER A 125 34.47 -10.02 3.64
C SER A 125 35.01 -11.34 3.09
N SER A 126 34.54 -11.75 1.92
CA SER A 126 35.20 -12.79 1.14
C SER A 126 36.50 -12.20 0.60
N TYR A 127 37.59 -12.44 1.31
CA TYR A 127 38.93 -12.41 0.74
C TYR A 127 39.27 -13.82 0.25
#